data_AF-A0A653AKG8-F1
#
_entry.id   AF-A0A653AKG8-F1
#
_cell.length_a   1.000
_cell.length_b   1.000
_cell.length_c   1.000
_cell.angle_alpha   90.00
_cell.angle_beta   90.00
_cell.angle_gamma   90.00
#
_symmetry.space_group_name_H-M   'P 1'
#
loop_
_entity.id
_entity.type
_entity.pdbx_description
1 polymer ?
#
loop_
_entity_poly.entity_id
_entity_poly.type
_entity_poly.pdbx_seq_one_letter_code
_entity_poly.pdbx_strand_id
1 'polypeptide(L)'
;MIVRQQGGLTEFIPSPQEKREGVLRDHTLRMLENLDARLKRIEEELGLPLSEAEAFSKVMARIHREEAEARRINEKMIAAGVNHEERIES
;
A
#
# COMPACT_ATOMS: atom_id res chain seq x y z
N MET A 1 -4.00 2.92 14.58
CA MET A 1 -2.74 2.27 14.98
C MET A 1 -2.84 1.95 16.45
N ILE A 2 -2.57 0.70 16.84
CA ILE A 2 -2.49 0.30 18.24
C ILE A 2 -1.01 0.26 18.60
N VAL A 3 -0.65 1.02 19.63
CA VAL A 3 0.72 1.03 20.14
C VAL A 3 0.76 0.10 21.35
N ARG A 4 1.65 -0.88 21.35
CA ARG A 4 1.94 -1.68 22.53
C ARG A 4 3.41 -1.48 22.89
N GLN A 5 3.70 -1.28 24.17
CA GLN A 5 5.07 -1.17 24.67
C GLN A 5 5.44 -2.47 25.35
N GLN A 6 6.72 -2.82 25.45
CA GLN A 6 7.16 -4.05 26.09
C GLN A 6 8.67 -4.03 26.26
N GLY A 7 9.15 -4.01 27.50
CA GLY A 7 10.59 -4.14 27.80
C GLY A 7 11.50 -3.07 27.15
N GLY A 8 10.99 -1.87 26.86
CA GLY A 8 11.73 -0.80 26.18
C GLY A 8 11.54 -0.76 24.66
N LEU A 9 10.68 -1.61 24.10
CA LEU A 9 10.35 -1.68 22.67
C LEU A 9 8.89 -1.27 22.44
N THR A 10 8.61 -0.51 21.37
CA THR A 10 7.25 -0.06 20.99
C THR A 10 6.85 -0.74 19.67
N GLU A 11 5.79 -1.58 19.63
CA GLU A 11 5.16 -1.98 18.34
C GLU A 11 4.07 -1.02 17.96
N PHE A 12 3.92 -0.91 16.63
CA PHE A 12 2.79 -0.30 15.98
C PHE A 12 2.01 -1.40 15.23
N ILE A 13 0.89 -1.84 15.80
CA ILE A 13 -0.01 -2.82 15.19
C ILE A 13 -1.07 -2.06 14.38
N PRO A 14 -1.24 -2.35 13.08
CA PRO A 14 -2.34 -1.79 12.30
C PRO A 14 -3.67 -2.21 12.94
N SER A 15 -4.49 -1.22 13.28
CA SER A 15 -5.82 -1.44 13.80
C SER A 15 -6.66 -2.19 12.75
N PRO A 16 -7.75 -2.86 13.15
CA PRO A 16 -8.68 -3.47 12.20
C PRO A 16 -9.20 -2.48 11.15
N GLN A 17 -9.32 -1.20 11.50
CA GLN A 17 -9.66 -0.14 10.55
C GLN A 17 -8.54 0.07 9.52
N GLU A 18 -7.28 0.21 9.96
CA GLU A 18 -6.14 0.40 9.06
C GLU A 18 -5.93 -0.81 8.12
N LYS A 19 -6.19 -2.03 8.62
CA LYS A 19 -6.18 -3.23 7.77
C LYS A 19 -7.26 -3.16 6.69
N ARG A 20 -8.49 -2.75 7.04
CA ARG A 20 -9.58 -2.58 6.06
C ARG A 20 -9.27 -1.48 5.04
N GLU A 21 -8.74 -0.35 5.50
CA GLU A 21 -8.31 0.75 4.63
C GLU A 21 -7.22 0.30 3.65
N GLY A 22 -6.28 -0.54 4.10
CA GLY A 22 -5.29 -1.18 3.23
C GLY A 22 -5.94 -2.01 2.13
N VAL A 23 -6.88 -2.89 2.46
CA VAL A 23 -7.59 -3.72 1.46
C VAL A 23 -8.37 -2.87 0.46
N LEU A 24 -9.05 -1.83 0.93
CA LEU A 24 -9.81 -0.91 0.07
C LEU A 24 -8.90 -0.13 -0.87
N ARG A 25 -7.74 0.35 -0.37
CA ARG A 25 -6.72 1.02 -1.17
C ARG A 25 -6.21 0.09 -2.27
N ASP A 26 -5.78 -1.13 -1.92
CA ASP A 26 -5.25 -2.12 -2.87
C ASP A 26 -6.28 -2.50 -3.95
N HIS A 27 -7.56 -2.60 -3.57
CA HIS A 27 -8.65 -2.83 -4.51
C HIS A 27 -8.85 -1.64 -5.46
N THR A 28 -8.87 -0.42 -4.91
CA THR A 28 -9.07 0.81 -5.68
C THR A 28 -7.94 1.05 -6.68
N LEU A 29 -6.69 0.84 -6.27
CA LEU A 29 -5.53 0.97 -7.17
C LEU A 29 -5.64 0.02 -8.36
N ARG A 30 -6.02 -1.24 -8.14
CA ARG A 30 -6.25 -2.20 -9.24
C ARG A 30 -7.38 -1.80 -10.17
N MET A 31 -8.45 -1.18 -9.65
CA MET A 31 -9.53 -0.66 -10.49
C MET A 31 -9.04 0.50 -11.37
N LEU A 32 -8.24 1.41 -10.81
CA LEU A 32 -7.67 2.54 -11.56
C LEU A 32 -6.72 2.06 -12.68
N GLU A 33 -5.89 1.06 -12.42
CA GLU A 33 -5.04 0.45 -13.46
C GLU A 33 -5.86 -0.21 -14.57
N ASN A 34 -6.94 -0.89 -14.20
CA ASN A 34 -7.82 -1.50 -15.20
C ASN A 34 -8.51 -0.44 -16.06
N LEU A 35 -8.90 0.67 -15.46
CA LEU A 35 -9.50 1.79 -16.17
C LEU A 35 -8.50 2.42 -17.14
N ASP A 36 -7.29 2.74 -16.70
CA ASP A 36 -6.20 3.26 -17.55
C ASP A 36 -5.92 2.34 -18.75
N ALA A 37 -5.79 1.03 -18.51
CA ALA A 37 -5.58 0.05 -19.58
C ALA A 37 -6.76 -0.06 -20.57
N ARG A 38 -7.99 0.27 -20.16
CA ARG A 38 -9.14 0.35 -21.08
C ARG A 38 -9.14 1.66 -21.86
N LEU A 39 -8.84 2.78 -21.20
CA LEU A 39 -8.77 4.09 -21.83
C LEU A 39 -7.67 4.13 -22.90
N LYS A 40 -6.47 3.63 -22.60
CA LYS A 40 -5.37 3.50 -23.58
C LYS A 40 -5.79 2.78 -24.84
N ARG A 41 -6.49 1.64 -24.72
CA ARG A 41 -6.97 0.88 -25.88
C ARG A 41 -7.97 1.68 -26.72
N ILE A 42 -8.83 2.47 -26.09
CA ILE A 42 -9.79 3.33 -26.78
C ILE A 42 -9.05 4.49 -27.46
N GLU A 43 -8.10 5.12 -26.77
CA GLU A 43 -7.28 6.21 -27.31
C GLU A 43 -6.44 5.76 -28.49
N GLU A 44 -5.82 4.58 -28.41
CA GLU A 44 -5.07 3.95 -29.50
C GLU A 44 -5.95 3.72 -30.74
N GLU A 45 -7.14 3.14 -30.57
CA GLU A 45 -8.09 2.90 -31.67
C GLU A 45 -8.57 4.21 -32.31
N LEU A 46 -8.71 5.27 -31.51
CA LEU A 46 -9.11 6.60 -31.98
C LEU A 46 -7.94 7.46 -32.48
N GLY A 47 -6.70 6.97 -32.42
CA GLY A 47 -5.50 7.72 -32.80
C GLY A 47 -5.22 8.95 -31.92
N LEU A 48 -5.66 8.94 -30.66
CA LEU A 48 -5.47 10.03 -29.71
C LEU A 48 -4.07 10.00 -29.08
N PRO A 49 -3.53 11.15 -28.65
CA PRO A 49 -2.24 11.20 -27.95
C PRO A 49 -2.28 10.46 -26.60
N LEU A 50 -1.33 9.55 -26.38
CA LEU A 50 -1.24 8.74 -25.14
C LEU A 50 -0.46 9.44 -24.01
N SER A 51 -0.12 10.72 -24.16
CA SER A 51 0.74 11.46 -23.23
C SER A 51 0.17 11.54 -21.81
N GLU A 52 -1.15 11.65 -21.67
CA GLU A 52 -1.83 11.66 -20.37
C GLU A 52 -1.82 10.26 -19.72
N ALA A 53 -1.98 9.22 -20.53
CA ALA A 53 -1.91 7.83 -20.08
C ALA A 53 -0.50 7.46 -19.58
N GLU A 54 0.55 8.03 -20.18
CA GLU A 54 1.92 7.94 -19.66
C GLU A 54 2.10 8.64 -18.31
N ALA A 55 1.47 9.80 -18.10
CA ALA A 55 1.54 10.51 -16.83
C ALA A 55 0.91 9.69 -15.70
N PHE A 56 -0.26 9.09 -15.95
CA PHE A 56 -0.91 8.19 -15.01
C PHE A 56 -0.03 6.96 -14.69
N SER A 57 0.58 6.37 -15.72
CA SER A 57 1.49 5.21 -15.56
C SER A 57 2.68 5.53 -14.65
N LYS A 58 3.26 6.74 -14.77
CA LYS A 58 4.37 7.20 -13.91
C LYS A 58 3.94 7.35 -12.45
N VAL A 59 2.73 7.84 -12.20
CA VAL A 59 2.16 7.96 -10.85
C VAL A 59 1.95 6.57 -10.24
N MET A 60 1.30 5.65 -10.96
CA MET A 60 1.10 4.28 -10.48
C MET A 60 2.42 3.57 -10.19
N ALA A 61 3.43 3.70 -11.06
CA ALA A 61 4.75 3.13 -10.84
C ALA A 61 5.42 3.70 -9.57
N ARG A 62 5.21 4.98 -9.25
CA ARG A 62 5.69 5.56 -8.01
C ARG A 62 4.99 4.96 -6.78
N ILE A 63 3.66 4.87 -6.81
CA ILE A 63 2.86 4.28 -5.72
C ILE A 63 3.34 2.85 -5.44
N HIS A 64 3.48 2.01 -6.46
CA HIS A 64 3.94 0.63 -6.29
C HIS A 64 5.34 0.52 -5.67
N ARG A 65 6.26 1.42 -6.03
CA ARG A 65 7.59 1.45 -5.41
C ARG A 65 7.53 1.79 -3.94
N GLU A 66 6.77 2.83 -3.59
CA GLU A 66 6.60 3.26 -2.20
C GLU A 66 5.92 2.15 -1.36
N GLU A 67 4.90 1.48 -1.90
CA GLU A 67 4.25 0.35 -1.23
C GLU A 67 5.14 -0.88 -1.08
N ALA A 68 5.97 -1.18 -2.09
CA ALA A 68 6.92 -2.29 -2.02
C ALA A 68 8.02 -2.03 -0.98
N GLU A 69 8.48 -0.78 -0.88
CA GLU A 69 9.44 -0.36 0.14
C GLU A 69 8.83 -0.47 1.55
N ALA A 70 7.62 0.05 1.75
CA ALA A 70 6.91 -0.07 3.02
C ALA A 70 6.69 -1.53 3.45
N ARG A 71 6.32 -2.41 2.51
CA ARG A 71 6.20 -3.86 2.77
C ARG A 71 7.53 -4.48 3.20
N ARG A 72 8.62 -4.20 2.48
CA ARG A 72 9.95 -4.72 2.84
C ARG A 72 10.43 -4.25 4.21
N ILE A 73 10.17 -2.99 4.56
CA ILE A 73 10.52 -2.45 5.88
C ILE A 73 9.75 -3.21 6.97
N ASN A 74 8.44 -3.41 6.77
CA ASN A 74 7.59 -4.15 7.71
C ASN A 74 8.06 -5.60 7.87
N GLU A 75 8.33 -6.31 6.76
CA GLU A 75 8.87 -7.68 6.79
C GLU A 75 10.20 -7.78 7.54
N LYS A 76 11.11 -6.81 7.33
CA LYS A 76 12.40 -6.75 8.05
C LYS A 76 12.20 -6.52 9.56
N MET A 77 11.23 -5.70 9.95
CA MET A 77 10.91 -5.47 11.36
C MET A 77 10.36 -6.74 12.03
N ILE A 78 9.49 -7.48 11.35
CA ILE A 78 8.97 -8.78 11.82
C ILE A 78 10.10 -9.80 11.94
N ALA A 79 10.95 -9.92 10.91
CA ALA A 79 12.05 -10.87 10.87
C ALA A 79 13.15 -10.60 11.93
N ALA A 80 13.30 -9.34 12.37
CA ALA A 80 14.22 -8.95 13.42
C ALA A 80 13.78 -9.37 14.84
N GLY A 81 12.65 -10.10 14.99
CA GLY A 81 12.26 -10.70 16.26
C GLY A 81 11.75 -9.71 17.30
N VAL A 82 11.18 -8.58 16.86
CA VAL A 82 10.35 -7.71 17.72
C VAL A 82 9.20 -8.58 18.28
N ASN A 83 9.31 -8.97 19.55
CA ASN A 83 8.43 -9.93 20.24
C ASN A 83 7.66 -9.20 21.35
N HIS A 84 6.35 -9.42 21.46
CA HIS A 84 5.42 -8.50 22.12
C HIS A 84 4.64 -9.16 23.27
N GLU A 85 5.08 -9.03 24.53
CA GLU A 85 4.39 -9.58 25.73
C GLU A 85 3.60 -8.58 26.64
N GLU A 86 2.93 -7.48 26.23
CA GLU A 86 2.36 -6.59 27.29
C GLU A 86 1.05 -7.09 27.93
N ARG A 87 1.18 -7.35 29.24
CA ARG A 87 0.16 -7.42 30.30
C ARG A 87 -0.89 -6.32 30.14
N ILE A 88 -2.15 -6.72 30.18
CA ILE A 88 -3.30 -5.84 30.38
C ILE A 88 -3.36 -5.55 31.89
N GLU A 89 -3.04 -4.33 32.33
CA GLU A 89 -3.45 -3.85 33.66
C GLU A 89 -4.76 -3.08 33.50
N SER A 90 -5.79 -3.63 34.15
CA SER A 90 -7.16 -3.10 34.27
C SER A 90 -7.25 -2.04 35.37
#